data_AF-A0AAW0S410-F1
#
_entry.id   AF-A0AAW0S410-F1
#
_cell.length_a   1.000
_cell.length_b   1.000
_cell.length_c   1.000
_cell.angle_alpha   90.00
_cell.angle_beta   90.00
_cell.angle_gamma   90.00
#
_symmetry.space_group_name_H-M   'P 1'
#
loop_
_entity.id
_entity.type
_entity.pdbx_description
1 polymer ?
#
loop_
_entity_poly.entity_id
_entity_poly.type
_entity_poly.pdbx_seq_one_letter_code
_entity_poly.pdbx_strand_id
1 'polypeptide(L)'
;MDVIPIARLDELLEHLAELRDPETPIDDELFDDVDLQLGDANIPLLLDNVLVPLTQLLRSTSTSSRDPEPLLSMTAKLLRPLTFSRVLTLADSASILAALRSALPSANLLALTMLHKAARGPDDAALLSTFPELVAALLICWLDTESAEVSQRAAGVLDDLLTTDCDVVKDVATNGAFGAFSEEIFEKRVPGHGHLWNLIFGSEQLFAIIPRFASLNSEDDDADSPSRTERQISLAQGRLLSLLPRLASLDLRALSQTSFPELVPLRQTLAREAGHGLLQWAALAMINKSDRLMHRNLIYFFQEFISVMRVTSSGPPSTTRVIRAIVRAATADDDELKTALTEFLSTLLEDEAEPLRSYMEQLLD
;
A
#
# COMPACT_ATOMS: atom_id res chain seq x y z
N MET A 1 24.75 -27.87 2.78
CA MET A 1 24.02 -27.56 4.02
C MET A 1 23.22 -28.78 4.36
N ASP A 2 23.43 -29.33 5.54
CA ASP A 2 22.69 -30.51 6.00
C ASP A 2 21.24 -30.12 6.27
N VAL A 3 20.31 -30.84 5.64
CA VAL A 3 18.87 -30.66 5.86
C VAL A 3 18.55 -31.11 7.27
N ILE A 4 18.06 -30.20 8.11
CA ILE A 4 17.64 -30.53 9.47
C ILE A 4 16.27 -31.23 9.35
N PRO A 5 16.13 -32.49 9.79
CA PRO A 5 14.84 -33.18 9.74
C PRO A 5 13.79 -32.42 10.54
N ILE A 6 12.57 -32.33 9.99
CA ILE A 6 11.43 -31.69 10.65
C ILE A 6 10.72 -32.76 11.47
N ALA A 7 10.68 -32.58 12.79
CA ALA A 7 9.92 -33.45 13.66
C ALA A 7 8.41 -33.33 13.38
N ARG A 8 7.68 -34.45 13.48
CA ARG A 8 6.22 -34.54 13.29
C ARG A 8 5.72 -34.17 11.88
N LEU A 9 6.59 -34.10 10.87
CA LEU A 9 6.18 -33.84 9.49
C LEU A 9 5.25 -34.93 8.94
N ASP A 10 5.52 -36.20 9.25
CA ASP A 10 4.66 -37.31 8.81
C ASP A 10 3.26 -37.21 9.45
N GLU A 11 3.19 -36.86 10.73
CA GLU A 11 1.92 -36.59 11.44
C GLU A 11 1.15 -35.43 10.78
N LEU A 12 1.83 -34.35 10.40
CA LEU A 12 1.20 -33.24 9.67
C LEU A 12 0.64 -33.68 8.32
N LEU A 13 1.39 -34.49 7.55
CA LEU A 13 0.93 -34.98 6.25
C LEU A 13 -0.29 -35.89 6.38
N GLU A 14 -0.32 -36.75 7.39
CA GLU A 14 -1.48 -37.59 7.72
C GLU A 14 -2.67 -36.70 8.10
N HIS A 15 -2.47 -35.73 8.99
CA HIS A 15 -3.51 -34.82 9.42
C HIS A 15 -4.09 -33.98 8.26
N LEU A 16 -3.25 -33.47 7.36
CA LEU A 16 -3.70 -32.76 6.15
C LEU A 16 -4.60 -33.64 5.24
N ALA A 17 -4.36 -34.96 5.22
CA ALA A 17 -5.23 -35.88 4.50
C ALA A 17 -6.58 -36.08 5.20
N GLU A 18 -6.59 -36.13 6.54
CA GLU A 18 -7.79 -36.26 7.37
C GLU A 18 -8.67 -35.00 7.36
N LEU A 19 -8.07 -33.82 7.23
CA LEU A 19 -8.77 -32.53 7.15
C LEU A 19 -9.67 -32.37 5.91
N ARG A 20 -9.63 -33.32 4.98
CA ARG A 20 -10.61 -33.44 3.89
C ARG A 20 -12.03 -33.72 4.41
N ASP A 21 -12.15 -34.37 5.57
CA ASP A 21 -13.42 -34.51 6.27
C ASP A 21 -13.72 -33.19 7.02
N PRO A 22 -14.88 -32.53 6.76
CA PRO A 22 -15.31 -31.29 7.41
C PRO A 22 -15.67 -31.43 8.91
N GLU A 23 -15.65 -32.63 9.49
CA GLU A 23 -15.80 -32.83 10.94
C GLU A 23 -14.47 -32.94 11.73
N THR A 24 -13.35 -33.22 11.07
CA THR A 24 -12.01 -33.32 11.72
C THR A 24 -11.49 -31.98 12.23
N PRO A 25 -11.32 -31.75 13.55
CA PRO A 25 -10.77 -30.49 14.05
C PRO A 25 -9.33 -30.26 13.55
N ILE A 26 -8.94 -29.00 13.40
CA ILE A 26 -7.55 -28.63 13.09
C ILE A 26 -6.71 -28.78 14.37
N ASP A 27 -5.58 -29.48 14.27
CA ASP A 27 -4.62 -29.65 15.36
C ASP A 27 -3.64 -28.45 15.39
N ASP A 28 -4.03 -27.38 16.06
CA ASP A 28 -3.26 -26.14 16.15
C ASP A 28 -1.83 -26.37 16.70
N GLU A 29 -1.67 -27.27 17.68
CA GLU A 29 -0.39 -27.59 18.30
C GLU A 29 0.55 -28.28 17.30
N LEU A 30 0.03 -29.19 16.48
CA LEU A 30 0.80 -29.83 15.41
C LEU A 30 1.25 -28.82 14.35
N PHE A 31 0.39 -27.86 13.98
CA PHE A 31 0.76 -26.80 13.04
C PHE A 31 1.86 -25.90 13.61
N ASP A 32 1.73 -25.46 14.86
CA ASP A 32 2.71 -24.62 15.53
C ASP A 32 4.07 -25.32 15.68
N ASP A 33 4.08 -26.58 16.11
CA ASP A 33 5.30 -27.38 16.28
C ASP A 33 6.09 -27.52 14.97
N VAL A 34 5.39 -27.80 13.87
CA VAL A 34 6.03 -27.91 12.57
C VAL A 34 6.44 -26.53 12.06
N ASP A 35 5.60 -25.51 12.21
CA ASP A 35 5.88 -24.15 11.74
C ASP A 35 7.16 -23.59 12.38
N LEU A 36 7.38 -23.77 13.68
CA LEU A 36 8.58 -23.32 14.41
C LEU A 36 9.89 -23.88 13.83
N GLN A 37 9.84 -25.03 13.15
CA GLN A 37 11.01 -25.69 12.54
C GLN A 37 11.23 -25.27 11.08
N LEU A 38 10.30 -24.53 10.47
CA LEU A 38 10.40 -24.10 9.07
C LEU A 38 11.39 -22.95 8.91
N GLY A 39 12.52 -23.26 8.27
CA GLY A 39 13.51 -22.28 7.80
C GLY A 39 13.79 -22.40 6.30
N ASP A 40 14.57 -21.45 5.77
CA ASP A 40 14.84 -21.33 4.33
C ASP A 40 15.47 -22.60 3.71
N ALA A 41 16.18 -23.41 4.51
CA ALA A 41 16.78 -24.67 4.07
C ALA A 41 15.77 -25.81 3.85
N ASN A 42 14.67 -25.81 4.61
CA ASN A 42 13.71 -26.92 4.64
C ASN A 42 12.45 -26.63 3.80
N ILE A 43 12.03 -25.35 3.72
CA ILE A 43 10.82 -24.95 2.98
C ILE A 43 10.77 -25.51 1.54
N PRO A 44 11.85 -25.50 0.72
CA PRO A 44 11.79 -26.01 -0.64
C PRO A 44 11.34 -27.48 -0.75
N LEU A 45 11.62 -28.31 0.26
CA LEU A 45 11.27 -29.73 0.29
C LEU A 45 9.78 -29.97 0.59
N LEU A 46 9.10 -28.96 1.13
CA LEU A 46 7.70 -29.04 1.56
C LEU A 46 6.73 -28.48 0.52
N LEU A 47 7.22 -27.88 -0.55
CA LEU A 47 6.39 -27.21 -1.54
C LEU A 47 5.41 -28.17 -2.23
N ASP A 48 5.87 -29.36 -2.61
CA ASP A 48 5.00 -30.30 -3.31
C ASP A 48 4.11 -31.11 -2.35
N ASN A 49 4.63 -31.44 -1.15
CA ASN A 49 3.96 -32.36 -0.24
C ASN A 49 3.06 -31.66 0.80
N VAL A 50 3.31 -30.39 1.13
CA VAL A 50 2.56 -29.66 2.17
C VAL A 50 1.79 -28.49 1.57
N LEU A 51 2.46 -27.65 0.77
CA LEU A 51 1.83 -26.45 0.21
C LEU A 51 0.71 -26.79 -0.79
N VAL A 52 0.88 -27.82 -1.63
CA VAL A 52 -0.18 -28.24 -2.55
C VAL A 52 -1.43 -28.72 -1.79
N PRO A 53 -1.36 -29.65 -0.81
CA PRO A 53 -2.52 -30.00 0.01
C PRO A 53 -3.17 -28.81 0.73
N LEU A 54 -2.36 -27.90 1.32
CA LEU A 54 -2.88 -26.71 2.00
C LEU A 54 -3.69 -25.82 1.06
N THR A 55 -3.17 -25.53 -0.14
CA THR A 55 -3.90 -24.73 -1.13
C THR A 55 -5.17 -25.41 -1.63
N GLN A 56 -5.25 -26.75 -1.62
CA GLN A 56 -6.48 -27.48 -1.93
C GLN A 56 -7.50 -27.35 -0.80
N LEU A 57 -7.09 -27.51 0.46
CA LEU A 57 -7.94 -27.37 1.64
C LEU A 57 -8.50 -25.95 1.79
N LEU A 58 -7.67 -24.93 1.55
CA LEU A 58 -8.08 -23.53 1.61
C LEU A 58 -9.08 -23.15 0.51
N ARG A 59 -9.06 -23.83 -0.64
CA ARG A 59 -10.05 -23.63 -1.71
C ARG A 59 -11.36 -24.38 -1.48
N SER A 60 -11.34 -25.47 -0.73
CA SER A 60 -12.54 -26.25 -0.47
C SER A 60 -13.40 -25.61 0.62
N THR A 61 -14.72 -25.69 0.47
CA THR A 61 -15.72 -25.22 1.44
C THR A 61 -15.65 -25.94 2.80
N SER A 62 -14.81 -26.97 2.93
CA SER A 62 -14.59 -27.72 4.17
C SER A 62 -13.91 -26.89 5.28
N THR A 63 -13.29 -25.76 4.94
CA THR A 63 -12.70 -24.83 5.93
C THR A 63 -13.69 -23.79 6.45
N SER A 64 -14.90 -23.69 5.88
CA SER A 64 -15.85 -22.62 6.23
C SER A 64 -16.48 -22.73 7.63
N SER A 65 -16.37 -23.88 8.30
CA SER A 65 -16.90 -24.09 9.66
C SER A 65 -15.84 -23.99 10.77
N ARG A 66 -14.58 -23.74 10.43
CA ARG A 66 -13.43 -23.77 11.36
C ARG A 66 -12.64 -22.49 11.30
N ASP A 67 -11.76 -22.28 12.27
CA ASP A 67 -10.75 -21.24 12.17
C ASP A 67 -9.63 -21.69 11.20
N PRO A 68 -9.48 -21.05 10.02
CA PRO A 68 -8.47 -21.45 9.05
C PRO A 68 -7.07 -20.90 9.37
N GLU A 69 -6.89 -20.15 10.46
CA GLU A 69 -5.64 -19.46 10.81
C GLU A 69 -4.38 -20.32 10.70
N PRO A 70 -4.31 -21.54 11.28
CA PRO A 70 -3.09 -22.35 11.23
C PRO A 70 -2.70 -22.73 9.80
N LEU A 71 -3.70 -23.02 8.95
CA LEU A 71 -3.52 -23.35 7.54
C LEU A 71 -3.00 -22.12 6.77
N LEU A 72 -3.57 -20.95 7.04
CA LEU A 72 -3.21 -19.69 6.38
C LEU A 72 -1.78 -19.26 6.74
N SER A 73 -1.42 -19.33 8.02
CA SER A 73 -0.09 -18.97 8.53
C SER A 73 1.02 -19.84 7.93
N MET A 74 0.86 -21.17 7.99
CA MET A 74 1.82 -22.10 7.40
C MET A 74 1.92 -21.92 5.88
N THR A 75 0.79 -21.70 5.19
CA THR A 75 0.78 -21.40 3.75
C THR A 75 1.58 -20.14 3.45
N ALA A 76 1.37 -19.04 4.20
CA ALA A 76 2.11 -17.79 4.00
C ALA A 76 3.63 -18.01 4.12
N LYS A 77 4.07 -18.83 5.08
CA LYS A 77 5.49 -19.16 5.27
C LYS A 77 6.04 -20.01 4.13
N LEU A 78 5.32 -21.04 3.68
CA LEU A 78 5.72 -21.91 2.58
C LEU A 78 5.75 -21.20 1.22
N LEU A 79 4.99 -20.11 1.05
CA LEU A 79 5.05 -19.27 -0.15
C LEU A 79 6.28 -18.35 -0.20
N ARG A 80 7.05 -18.23 0.89
CA ARG A 80 8.21 -17.33 0.98
C ARG A 80 9.19 -17.44 -0.21
N PRO A 81 9.67 -18.63 -0.63
CA PRO A 81 10.64 -18.74 -1.71
C PRO A 81 10.05 -18.57 -3.12
N LEU A 82 8.72 -18.60 -3.29
CA LEU A 82 8.11 -18.63 -4.62
C LEU A 82 8.10 -17.27 -5.32
N THR A 83 8.22 -17.29 -6.66
CA THR A 83 7.98 -16.13 -7.54
C THR A 83 6.49 -15.87 -7.68
N PHE A 84 6.12 -14.66 -8.11
CA PHE A 84 4.70 -14.33 -8.32
C PHE A 84 4.05 -15.23 -9.37
N SER A 85 4.72 -15.44 -10.50
CA SER A 85 4.29 -16.39 -11.54
C SER A 85 4.03 -17.80 -10.99
N ARG A 86 4.88 -18.31 -10.08
CA ARG A 86 4.67 -19.63 -9.47
C ARG A 86 3.48 -19.63 -8.51
N VAL A 87 3.26 -18.56 -7.75
CA VAL A 87 2.07 -18.40 -6.89
C VAL A 87 0.79 -18.49 -7.72
N LEU A 88 0.73 -17.83 -8.87
CA LEU A 88 -0.44 -17.88 -9.77
C LEU A 88 -0.75 -19.29 -10.31
N THR A 89 0.24 -20.19 -10.36
CA THR A 89 0.00 -21.59 -10.73
C THR A 89 -0.60 -22.43 -9.59
N LEU A 90 -0.44 -21.99 -8.34
CA LEU A 90 -0.92 -22.69 -7.14
C LEU A 90 -2.31 -22.16 -6.72
N ALA A 91 -2.44 -20.83 -6.69
CA ALA A 91 -3.68 -20.11 -6.43
C ALA A 91 -4.00 -19.25 -7.65
N ASP A 92 -5.12 -19.55 -8.32
CA ASP A 92 -5.59 -18.76 -9.46
C ASP A 92 -6.03 -17.36 -9.01
N SER A 93 -6.17 -16.45 -9.98
CA SER A 93 -6.57 -15.06 -9.70
C SER A 93 -7.92 -14.99 -8.97
N ALA A 94 -8.86 -15.88 -9.28
CA ALA A 94 -10.14 -15.96 -8.59
C ALA A 94 -10.00 -16.29 -7.09
N SER A 95 -9.11 -17.21 -6.72
CA SER A 95 -8.85 -17.54 -5.31
C SER A 95 -8.21 -16.37 -4.56
N ILE A 96 -7.24 -15.69 -5.17
CA ILE A 96 -6.59 -14.51 -4.59
C ILE A 96 -7.61 -13.38 -4.41
N LEU A 97 -8.47 -13.17 -5.40
CA LEU A 97 -9.54 -12.17 -5.37
C LEU A 97 -10.53 -12.45 -4.23
N ALA A 98 -10.94 -13.71 -4.05
CA ALA A 98 -11.81 -14.12 -2.97
C ALA A 98 -11.16 -13.88 -1.60
N ALA A 99 -9.86 -14.19 -1.46
CA ALA A 99 -9.11 -13.98 -0.22
C ALA A 99 -8.94 -12.49 0.13
N LEU A 100 -8.72 -11.60 -0.85
CA LEU A 100 -8.71 -10.14 -0.64
C LEU A 100 -10.05 -9.56 -0.19
N ARG A 101 -11.16 -10.20 -0.60
CA ARG A 101 -12.53 -9.77 -0.27
C ARG A 101 -13.08 -10.46 0.98
N SER A 102 -12.33 -11.39 1.57
CA SER A 102 -12.74 -12.11 2.77
C SER A 102 -12.86 -11.15 3.95
N ALA A 103 -13.82 -11.41 4.84
CA ALA A 103 -13.93 -10.73 6.12
C ALA A 103 -12.87 -11.20 7.14
N LEU A 104 -12.15 -12.29 6.84
CA LEU A 104 -11.09 -12.84 7.70
C LEU A 104 -9.77 -12.10 7.45
N PRO A 105 -9.19 -11.41 8.45
CA PRO A 105 -7.94 -10.67 8.28
C PRO A 105 -6.79 -11.52 7.76
N SER A 106 -6.64 -12.76 8.23
CA SER A 106 -5.58 -13.67 7.80
C SER A 106 -5.69 -14.11 6.35
N ALA A 107 -6.92 -14.26 5.83
CA ALA A 107 -7.12 -14.50 4.40
C ALA A 107 -6.66 -13.29 3.58
N ASN A 108 -6.96 -12.07 4.04
CA ASN A 108 -6.44 -10.86 3.39
C ASN A 108 -4.90 -10.82 3.45
N LEU A 109 -4.30 -11.09 4.62
CA LEU A 109 -2.84 -11.08 4.80
C LEU A 109 -2.12 -12.12 3.93
N LEU A 110 -2.71 -13.31 3.75
CA LEU A 110 -2.20 -14.32 2.83
C LEU A 110 -2.23 -13.80 1.39
N ALA A 111 -3.36 -13.23 0.95
CA ALA A 111 -3.49 -12.68 -0.39
C ALA A 111 -2.54 -11.51 -0.64
N LEU A 112 -2.37 -10.62 0.35
CA LEU A 112 -1.39 -9.53 0.30
C LEU A 112 0.05 -10.08 0.23
N THR A 113 0.36 -11.17 0.92
CA THR A 113 1.67 -11.85 0.84
C THR A 113 1.91 -12.46 -0.54
N MET A 114 0.88 -12.99 -1.18
CA MET A 114 0.92 -13.48 -2.56
C MET A 114 1.15 -12.32 -3.54
N LEU A 115 0.39 -11.22 -3.44
CA LEU A 115 0.55 -10.04 -4.30
C LEU A 115 1.90 -9.35 -4.11
N HIS A 116 2.41 -9.31 -2.88
CA HIS A 116 3.72 -8.72 -2.59
C HIS A 116 4.87 -9.37 -3.35
N LYS A 117 4.71 -10.64 -3.77
CA LYS A 117 5.71 -11.30 -4.63
C LYS A 117 5.91 -10.56 -5.94
N ALA A 118 4.89 -9.87 -6.45
CA ALA A 118 5.01 -9.09 -7.68
C ALA A 118 5.92 -7.86 -7.53
N ALA A 119 6.17 -7.40 -6.30
CA ALA A 119 7.10 -6.30 -6.04
C ALA A 119 8.59 -6.74 -6.03
N ARG A 120 8.90 -8.01 -6.33
CA ARG A 120 10.30 -8.49 -6.38
C ARG A 120 11.06 -8.05 -7.62
N GLY A 121 10.35 -7.68 -8.69
CA GLY A 121 10.97 -7.20 -9.91
C GLY A 121 9.96 -6.61 -10.89
N PRO A 122 10.41 -5.74 -11.81
CA PRO A 122 9.54 -5.07 -12.76
C PRO A 122 8.65 -6.00 -13.60
N ASP A 123 9.19 -7.16 -14.03
CA ASP A 123 8.44 -8.09 -14.89
C ASP A 123 7.26 -8.75 -14.16
N ASP A 124 7.42 -9.09 -12.88
CA ASP A 124 6.31 -9.64 -12.09
C ASP A 124 5.28 -8.54 -11.75
N ALA A 125 5.71 -7.30 -11.53
CA ALA A 125 4.81 -6.15 -11.35
C ALA A 125 4.00 -5.86 -12.64
N ALA A 126 4.66 -5.94 -13.80
CA ALA A 126 4.00 -5.86 -15.11
C ALA A 126 3.03 -7.03 -15.31
N LEU A 127 3.38 -8.26 -14.89
CA LEU A 127 2.45 -9.39 -14.91
C LEU A 127 1.20 -9.12 -14.05
N LEU A 128 1.36 -8.55 -12.84
CA LEU A 128 0.21 -8.18 -12.00
C LEU A 128 -0.70 -7.16 -12.69
N SER A 129 -0.15 -6.22 -13.47
CA SER A 129 -0.95 -5.24 -14.21
C SER A 129 -1.92 -5.85 -15.24
N THR A 130 -1.70 -7.12 -15.62
CA THR A 130 -2.62 -7.86 -16.50
C THR A 130 -3.88 -8.38 -15.77
N PHE A 131 -3.96 -8.22 -14.44
CA PHE A 131 -5.09 -8.62 -13.58
C PHE A 131 -5.71 -7.39 -12.88
N PRO A 132 -6.41 -6.51 -13.60
CA PRO A 132 -6.97 -5.27 -13.04
C PRO A 132 -7.92 -5.49 -11.86
N GLU A 133 -8.64 -6.61 -11.82
CA GLU A 133 -9.52 -6.99 -10.73
C GLU A 133 -8.77 -7.25 -9.41
N LEU A 134 -7.54 -7.76 -9.47
CA LEU A 134 -6.69 -7.96 -8.29
C LEU A 134 -6.17 -6.62 -7.77
N VAL A 135 -5.77 -5.72 -8.67
CA VAL A 135 -5.31 -4.37 -8.30
C VAL A 135 -6.46 -3.56 -7.70
N ALA A 136 -7.66 -3.64 -8.29
CA ALA A 136 -8.86 -3.02 -7.73
C ALA A 136 -9.20 -3.58 -6.34
N ALA A 137 -9.13 -4.90 -6.16
CA ALA A 137 -9.37 -5.52 -4.85
C ALA A 137 -8.29 -5.16 -3.81
N LEU A 138 -7.04 -5.00 -4.23
CA LEU A 138 -5.96 -4.50 -3.36
C LEU A 138 -6.26 -3.05 -2.88
N LEU A 139 -6.67 -2.16 -3.78
CA LEU A 139 -7.04 -0.78 -3.43
C LEU A 139 -8.24 -0.76 -2.46
N ILE A 140 -9.27 -1.57 -2.72
CA ILE A 140 -10.43 -1.68 -1.84
C ILE A 140 -10.03 -2.25 -0.48
N CYS A 141 -9.26 -3.34 -0.44
CA CYS A 141 -8.77 -3.96 0.79
C CYS A 141 -7.96 -2.96 1.64
N TRP A 142 -7.09 -2.17 1.00
CA TRP A 142 -6.34 -1.12 1.65
C TRP A 142 -7.23 -0.03 2.25
N LEU A 143 -8.21 0.47 1.48
CA LEU A 143 -9.03 1.62 1.88
C LEU A 143 -10.17 1.26 2.84
N ASP A 144 -10.74 0.06 2.75
CA ASP A 144 -12.01 -0.29 3.39
C ASP A 144 -11.89 -1.25 4.59
N THR A 145 -10.72 -1.89 4.79
CA THR A 145 -10.57 -2.86 5.89
C THR A 145 -10.67 -2.19 7.27
N GLU A 146 -11.26 -2.88 8.24
CA GLU A 146 -11.25 -2.46 9.66
C GLU A 146 -9.98 -2.89 10.41
N SER A 147 -9.24 -3.88 9.88
CA SER A 147 -8.02 -4.37 10.50
C SER A 147 -6.85 -3.42 10.24
N ALA A 148 -6.25 -2.91 11.32
CA ALA A 148 -5.07 -2.07 11.24
C ALA A 148 -3.90 -2.80 10.54
N GLU A 149 -3.68 -4.07 10.90
CA GLU A 149 -2.62 -4.91 10.33
C GLU A 149 -2.81 -5.12 8.82
N VAL A 150 -4.02 -5.47 8.38
CA VAL A 150 -4.33 -5.63 6.94
C VAL A 150 -4.08 -4.33 6.20
N SER A 151 -4.54 -3.19 6.74
CA SER A 151 -4.34 -1.89 6.08
C SER A 151 -2.88 -1.48 5.98
N GLN A 152 -2.08 -1.72 7.03
CA GLN A 152 -0.65 -1.43 7.03
C GLN A 152 0.07 -2.33 6.02
N ARG A 153 -0.26 -3.62 6.00
CA ARG A 153 0.32 -4.57 5.05
C ARG A 153 -0.04 -4.19 3.61
N ALA A 154 -1.30 -3.85 3.34
CA ALA A 154 -1.77 -3.45 2.01
C ALA A 154 -1.10 -2.16 1.53
N ALA A 155 -0.93 -1.17 2.41
CA ALA A 155 -0.20 0.06 2.11
C ALA A 155 1.26 -0.24 1.73
N GLY A 156 1.94 -1.12 2.48
CA GLY A 156 3.30 -1.55 2.16
C GLY A 156 3.39 -2.31 0.83
N VAL A 157 2.42 -3.18 0.52
CA VAL A 157 2.37 -3.88 -0.77
C VAL A 157 2.18 -2.88 -1.93
N LEU A 158 1.26 -1.92 -1.80
CA LEU A 158 1.06 -0.89 -2.82
C LEU A 158 2.31 -0.03 -3.03
N ASP A 159 2.95 0.39 -1.95
CA ASP A 159 4.19 1.16 -1.99
C ASP A 159 5.33 0.40 -2.68
N ASP A 160 5.58 -0.85 -2.30
CA ASP A 160 6.64 -1.66 -2.90
C ASP A 160 6.36 -1.97 -4.37
N LEU A 161 5.10 -2.25 -4.73
CA LEU A 161 4.69 -2.48 -6.12
C LEU A 161 4.90 -1.24 -6.99
N LEU A 162 4.41 -0.09 -6.54
CA LEU A 162 4.56 1.17 -7.28
C LEU A 162 6.01 1.65 -7.32
N THR A 163 6.78 1.40 -6.27
CA THR A 163 8.23 1.66 -6.27
C THR A 163 8.95 0.79 -7.30
N THR A 164 8.61 -0.49 -7.38
CA THR A 164 9.23 -1.45 -8.30
C THR A 164 8.83 -1.20 -9.77
N ASP A 165 7.59 -0.81 -9.99
CA ASP A 165 7.06 -0.53 -11.33
C ASP A 165 7.37 0.89 -11.83
N CYS A 166 7.84 1.81 -10.97
CA CYS A 166 8.15 3.19 -11.37
C CYS A 166 9.20 3.23 -12.51
N ASP A 167 8.84 3.83 -13.64
CA ASP A 167 9.69 3.99 -14.83
C ASP A 167 10.53 5.28 -14.80
N VAL A 168 10.27 6.17 -13.84
CA VAL A 168 10.99 7.43 -13.66
C VAL A 168 12.35 7.19 -13.04
N VAL A 169 13.41 7.40 -13.83
CA VAL A 169 14.80 7.36 -13.35
C VAL A 169 15.14 8.66 -12.63
N LYS A 170 15.42 8.59 -11.33
CA LYS A 170 15.93 9.73 -10.56
C LYS A 170 17.43 9.60 -10.36
N ASP A 171 18.20 10.54 -10.89
CA ASP A 171 19.59 10.76 -10.46
C ASP A 171 19.56 11.38 -9.07
N VAL A 172 19.67 10.55 -8.03
CA VAL A 172 19.77 11.05 -6.66
C VAL A 172 21.23 11.29 -6.35
N ALA A 173 21.62 12.57 -6.31
CA ALA A 173 22.87 12.96 -5.70
C ALA A 173 22.78 12.66 -4.20
N THR A 174 23.52 11.66 -3.73
CA THR A 174 23.61 11.24 -2.33
C THR A 174 24.33 12.31 -1.50
N ASN A 175 23.62 13.37 -1.14
CA ASN A 175 24.05 14.26 -0.06
C ASN A 175 23.56 13.63 1.25
N GLY A 176 24.46 12.88 1.89
CA GLY A 176 24.21 12.02 3.04
C GLY A 176 23.74 12.74 4.31
N ALA A 177 22.48 13.13 4.35
CA ALA A 177 21.79 13.52 5.57
C ALA A 177 20.33 13.06 5.47
N PHE A 178 20.04 11.88 6.02
CA PHE A 178 18.81 11.47 6.73
C PHE A 178 18.86 9.94 6.93
N GLY A 179 19.24 9.50 8.14
CA GLY A 179 19.32 8.08 8.53
C GLY A 179 18.01 7.46 9.02
N ALA A 180 16.86 7.99 8.58
CA ALA A 180 15.53 7.52 9.03
C ALA A 180 14.68 6.92 7.90
N PHE A 181 15.07 7.11 6.64
CA PHE A 181 14.54 6.36 5.51
C PHE A 181 15.64 5.43 5.05
N SER A 182 15.35 4.13 4.99
CA SER A 182 16.32 3.09 4.64
C SER A 182 17.19 3.51 3.46
N GLU A 183 18.52 3.37 3.59
CA GLU A 183 19.52 3.58 2.51
C GLU A 183 19.15 2.83 1.20
N GLU A 184 18.21 1.89 1.25
CA GLU A 184 17.70 1.09 0.15
C GLU A 184 16.88 1.86 -0.91
N ILE A 185 16.35 3.07 -0.64
CA ILE A 185 15.46 3.78 -1.60
C ILE A 185 16.22 4.22 -2.87
N PHE A 186 17.55 4.35 -2.83
CA PHE A 186 18.32 5.07 -3.86
C PHE A 186 19.50 4.30 -4.46
N GLU A 187 19.53 2.97 -4.35
CA GLU A 187 20.41 2.18 -5.24
C GLU A 187 19.96 2.33 -6.70
N LYS A 188 20.90 2.25 -7.65
CA LYS A 188 20.64 2.26 -9.10
C LYS A 188 19.74 1.07 -9.48
N ARG A 189 18.44 1.24 -9.34
CA ARG A 189 17.43 0.25 -9.69
C ARG A 189 17.22 0.27 -11.20
N VAL A 190 17.03 -0.92 -11.76
CA VAL A 190 16.53 -1.06 -13.13
C VAL A 190 15.17 -0.36 -13.17
N PRO A 191 14.93 0.57 -14.12
CA PRO A 191 13.64 1.25 -14.21
C PRO A 191 12.51 0.23 -14.38
N GLY A 192 11.38 0.50 -13.74
CA GLY A 192 10.15 -0.28 -13.92
C GLY A 192 9.49 -0.02 -15.27
N HIS A 193 8.32 -0.63 -15.49
CA HIS A 193 7.57 -0.53 -16.75
C HIS A 193 6.44 0.50 -16.71
N GLY A 194 6.13 1.08 -15.54
CA GLY A 194 5.07 2.06 -15.30
C GLY A 194 3.65 1.52 -15.55
N HIS A 195 3.48 0.20 -15.68
CA HIS A 195 2.19 -0.40 -16.05
C HIS A 195 1.16 -0.33 -14.93
N LEU A 196 1.58 -0.56 -13.67
CA LEU A 196 0.72 -0.41 -12.50
C LEU A 196 0.39 1.06 -12.24
N TRP A 197 1.36 1.97 -12.43
CA TRP A 197 1.10 3.41 -12.36
C TRP A 197 0.01 3.83 -13.36
N ASN A 198 0.18 3.47 -14.63
CA ASN A 198 -0.80 3.78 -15.68
C ASN A 198 -2.14 3.09 -15.43
N LEU A 199 -2.14 1.87 -14.88
CA LEU A 199 -3.37 1.16 -14.57
C LEU A 199 -4.14 1.83 -13.42
N ILE A 200 -3.48 2.24 -12.35
CA ILE A 200 -4.13 2.83 -11.17
C ILE A 200 -4.56 4.28 -11.45
N PHE A 201 -3.69 5.09 -12.05
CA PHE A 201 -3.93 6.53 -12.21
C PHE A 201 -4.45 6.92 -13.61
N GLY A 202 -4.28 6.05 -14.60
CA GLY A 202 -4.74 6.27 -15.98
C GLY A 202 -6.02 5.54 -16.37
N SER A 203 -6.49 4.58 -15.56
CA SER A 203 -7.81 3.94 -15.74
C SER A 203 -8.85 4.61 -14.87
N GLU A 204 -9.93 5.13 -15.47
CA GLU A 204 -11.05 5.76 -14.75
C GLU A 204 -11.61 4.83 -13.67
N GLN A 205 -11.78 3.54 -14.00
CA GLN A 205 -12.40 2.55 -13.11
C GLN A 205 -11.57 2.30 -11.85
N LEU A 206 -10.24 2.19 -11.98
CA LEU A 206 -9.37 2.01 -10.81
C LEU A 206 -9.15 3.32 -10.07
N PHE A 207 -8.97 4.43 -10.80
CA PHE A 207 -8.80 5.74 -10.21
C PHE A 207 -10.01 6.12 -9.34
N ALA A 208 -11.24 5.85 -9.81
CA ALA A 208 -12.48 6.14 -9.10
C ALA A 208 -12.61 5.45 -7.74
N ILE A 209 -11.88 4.35 -7.50
CA ILE A 209 -11.89 3.65 -6.21
C ILE A 209 -11.40 4.60 -5.11
N ILE A 210 -10.33 5.35 -5.33
CA ILE A 210 -9.71 6.19 -4.30
C ILE A 210 -10.68 7.27 -3.77
N PRO A 211 -11.22 8.17 -4.60
CA PRO A 211 -12.16 9.18 -4.12
C PRO A 211 -13.48 8.58 -3.63
N ARG A 212 -13.92 7.42 -4.14
CA ARG A 212 -15.12 6.75 -3.62
C ARG A 212 -15.02 6.40 -2.14
N PHE A 213 -13.85 5.95 -1.67
CA PHE A 213 -13.65 5.60 -0.25
C PHE A 213 -13.28 6.81 0.62
N ALA A 214 -12.62 7.83 0.06
CA ALA A 214 -12.09 8.96 0.82
C ALA A 214 -12.91 10.26 0.70
N SER A 215 -14.00 10.28 -0.07
CA SER A 215 -14.89 11.46 -0.19
C SER A 215 -16.04 11.43 0.80
N LEU A 216 -16.30 12.58 1.43
CA LEU A 216 -17.43 12.80 2.33
C LEU A 216 -18.80 12.82 1.62
N ASN A 217 -18.81 13.07 0.31
CA ASN A 217 -20.02 13.27 -0.50
C ASN A 217 -20.15 12.20 -1.59
N SER A 218 -19.76 10.94 -1.33
CA SER A 218 -20.20 9.86 -2.21
C SER A 218 -21.72 9.72 -2.03
N GLU A 219 -22.48 10.42 -2.87
CA GLU A 219 -23.82 9.97 -3.23
C GLU A 219 -23.60 8.62 -3.92
N ASP A 220 -23.45 7.55 -3.14
CA ASP A 220 -23.52 6.19 -3.66
C ASP A 220 -24.95 6.03 -4.21
N ASP A 221 -25.10 6.31 -5.51
CA ASP A 221 -26.36 6.22 -6.28
C ASP A 221 -26.89 4.76 -6.36
N ASP A 222 -26.16 3.80 -5.80
CA ASP A 222 -26.63 2.43 -5.58
C ASP A 222 -27.46 2.39 -4.30
N ALA A 223 -28.79 2.42 -4.46
CA ALA A 223 -29.80 2.29 -3.40
C ALA A 223 -29.64 1.04 -2.50
N ASP A 224 -28.78 0.08 -2.87
CA ASP A 224 -28.53 -1.19 -2.18
C ASP A 224 -27.20 -1.23 -1.39
N SER A 225 -26.34 -0.21 -1.47
CA SER A 225 -25.08 -0.16 -0.69
C SER A 225 -25.25 0.66 0.59
N PRO A 226 -24.87 0.15 1.78
CA PRO A 226 -24.93 0.93 2.99
C PRO A 226 -23.97 2.12 2.88
N SER A 227 -24.48 3.33 3.14
CA SER A 227 -23.66 4.54 3.18
C SER A 227 -22.50 4.36 4.16
N ARG A 228 -21.27 4.68 3.72
CA ARG A 228 -20.07 4.59 4.57
C ARG A 228 -20.20 5.47 5.81
N THR A 229 -19.71 4.97 6.93
CA THR A 229 -19.66 5.76 8.17
C THR A 229 -18.59 6.84 8.08
N GLU A 230 -18.77 7.96 8.79
CA GLU A 230 -17.75 9.01 8.89
C GLU A 230 -16.39 8.46 9.34
N ARG A 231 -16.40 7.48 10.26
CA ARG A 231 -15.19 6.81 10.73
C ARG A 231 -14.45 6.09 9.60
N GLN A 232 -15.16 5.35 8.74
CA GLN A 232 -14.54 4.64 7.61
C GLN A 232 -13.91 5.62 6.63
N ILE A 233 -14.59 6.74 6.35
CA ILE A 233 -14.07 7.80 5.48
C ILE A 233 -12.80 8.41 6.08
N SER A 234 -12.82 8.79 7.36
CA SER A 234 -11.64 9.34 8.05
C SER A 234 -10.46 8.37 8.06
N LEU A 235 -10.70 7.06 8.20
CA LEU A 235 -9.65 6.03 8.09
C LEU A 235 -9.07 5.97 6.67
N ALA A 236 -9.91 5.93 5.64
CA ALA A 236 -9.46 5.92 4.25
C ALA A 236 -8.67 7.19 3.88
N GLN A 237 -9.14 8.36 4.34
CA GLN A 237 -8.45 9.64 4.20
C GLN A 237 -7.07 9.62 4.87
N GLY A 238 -6.99 9.15 6.12
CA GLY A 238 -5.72 9.03 6.84
C GLY A 238 -4.73 8.09 6.15
N ARG A 239 -5.21 6.96 5.62
CA ARG A 239 -4.41 6.00 4.84
C ARG A 239 -3.88 6.62 3.55
N LEU A 240 -4.71 7.38 2.84
CA LEU A 240 -4.27 8.05 1.62
C LEU A 240 -3.22 9.12 1.92
N LEU A 241 -3.44 9.93 2.96
CA LEU A 241 -2.50 10.97 3.38
C LEU A 241 -1.14 10.38 3.81
N SER A 242 -1.08 9.19 4.39
CA SER A 242 0.21 8.58 4.79
C SER A 242 0.98 7.97 3.61
N LEU A 243 0.32 7.57 2.53
CA LEU A 243 0.98 6.95 1.37
C LEU A 243 1.44 7.98 0.33
N LEU A 244 0.68 9.06 0.14
CA LEU A 244 0.92 10.06 -0.91
C LEU A 244 2.31 10.72 -0.88
N PRO A 245 2.90 11.10 0.27
CA PRO A 245 4.24 11.69 0.30
C PRO A 245 5.29 10.81 -0.37
N ARG A 246 5.27 9.52 -0.07
CA ARG A 246 6.21 8.53 -0.61
C ARG A 246 5.99 8.32 -2.10
N LEU A 247 4.74 8.17 -2.55
CA LEU A 247 4.43 8.04 -3.98
C LEU A 247 4.78 9.28 -4.79
N ALA A 248 4.58 10.49 -4.24
CA ALA A 248 4.96 11.73 -4.90
C ALA A 248 6.49 11.85 -5.08
N SER A 249 7.24 11.25 -4.16
CA SER A 249 8.68 11.12 -4.23
C SER A 249 9.14 10.11 -5.29
N LEU A 250 8.25 9.32 -5.88
CA LEU A 250 8.51 8.43 -7.02
C LEU A 250 8.09 9.13 -8.32
N ASP A 251 6.80 9.42 -8.48
CA ASP A 251 6.27 10.14 -9.63
C ASP A 251 5.24 11.20 -9.20
N LEU A 252 5.74 12.42 -8.96
CA LEU A 252 4.90 13.57 -8.64
C LEU A 252 3.92 13.88 -9.78
N ARG A 253 4.30 13.65 -11.04
CA ARG A 253 3.50 14.04 -12.18
C ARG A 253 2.24 13.18 -12.27
N ALA A 254 2.39 11.87 -12.12
CA ALA A 254 1.26 10.93 -12.11
C ALA A 254 0.21 11.27 -11.04
N LEU A 255 0.63 11.80 -9.89
CA LEU A 255 -0.29 12.19 -8.81
C LEU A 255 -0.84 13.61 -8.95
N SER A 256 -0.11 14.49 -9.63
CA SER A 256 -0.44 15.92 -9.75
C SER A 256 -1.27 16.27 -10.99
N GLN A 257 -1.48 15.30 -11.87
CA GLN A 257 -2.26 15.42 -13.10
C GLN A 257 -3.28 14.30 -13.12
N THR A 258 -4.51 14.59 -13.52
CA THR A 258 -5.53 13.57 -13.75
C THR A 258 -6.25 13.80 -15.08
N SER A 259 -6.64 12.71 -15.72
CA SER A 259 -7.57 12.75 -16.86
C SER A 259 -9.03 12.74 -16.40
N PHE A 260 -9.27 12.59 -15.10
CA PHE A 260 -10.59 12.40 -14.48
C PHE A 260 -10.87 13.47 -13.40
N PRO A 261 -10.85 14.77 -13.75
CA PRO A 261 -11.01 15.87 -12.79
C PRO A 261 -12.35 15.84 -12.05
N GLU A 262 -13.39 15.25 -12.63
CA GLU A 262 -14.72 15.06 -12.05
C GLU A 262 -14.73 14.11 -10.84
N LEU A 263 -13.82 13.13 -10.80
CA LEU A 263 -13.73 12.17 -9.70
C LEU A 263 -13.02 12.75 -8.47
N VAL A 264 -12.24 13.82 -8.64
CA VAL A 264 -11.48 14.49 -7.58
C VAL A 264 -11.81 15.98 -7.58
N PRO A 265 -13.03 16.37 -7.15
CA PRO A 265 -13.52 17.72 -7.32
C PRO A 265 -12.71 18.73 -6.52
N LEU A 266 -12.23 19.77 -7.20
CA LEU A 266 -11.47 20.87 -6.62
C LEU A 266 -12.04 22.21 -7.09
N ARG A 267 -12.08 23.22 -6.21
CA ARG A 267 -12.55 24.56 -6.60
C ARG A 267 -11.71 25.08 -7.76
N GLN A 268 -12.36 25.68 -8.75
CA GLN A 268 -11.68 26.11 -9.99
C GLN A 268 -10.55 27.11 -9.73
N THR A 269 -10.64 27.93 -8.69
CA THR A 269 -9.55 28.84 -8.27
C THR A 269 -8.32 28.06 -7.83
N LEU A 270 -8.49 27.10 -6.90
CA LEU A 270 -7.42 26.22 -6.43
C LEU A 270 -6.84 25.36 -7.54
N ALA A 271 -7.69 24.85 -8.44
CA ALA A 271 -7.24 24.05 -9.58
C ALA A 271 -6.34 24.84 -10.55
N ARG A 272 -6.62 26.14 -10.74
CA ARG A 272 -5.77 27.03 -11.56
C ARG A 272 -4.45 27.38 -10.88
N GLU A 273 -4.45 27.48 -9.56
CA GLU A 273 -3.28 27.86 -8.77
C GLU A 273 -2.33 26.68 -8.53
N ALA A 274 -2.85 25.54 -8.07
CA ALA A 274 -2.08 24.38 -7.60
C ALA A 274 -2.06 23.19 -8.58
N GLY A 275 -2.84 23.25 -9.66
CA GLY A 275 -3.08 22.13 -10.57
C GLY A 275 -4.28 21.28 -10.15
N HIS A 276 -4.52 20.19 -10.89
CA HIS A 276 -5.66 19.31 -10.65
C HIS A 276 -5.21 17.86 -10.81
N GLY A 277 -5.19 17.14 -9.69
CA GLY A 277 -4.78 15.75 -9.58
C GLY A 277 -5.18 15.19 -8.22
N LEU A 278 -4.86 13.91 -7.99
CA LEU A 278 -5.14 13.23 -6.73
C LEU A 278 -4.44 13.92 -5.56
N LEU A 279 -3.18 14.34 -5.75
CA LEU A 279 -2.40 15.01 -4.72
C LEU A 279 -3.04 16.34 -4.30
N GLN A 280 -3.44 17.17 -5.27
CA GLN A 280 -4.10 18.46 -5.00
C GLN A 280 -5.43 18.27 -4.31
N TRP A 281 -6.23 17.29 -4.74
CA TRP A 281 -7.50 17.00 -4.11
C TRP A 281 -7.32 16.52 -2.66
N ALA A 282 -6.41 15.58 -2.41
CA ALA A 282 -6.12 15.09 -1.06
C ALA A 282 -5.62 16.21 -0.13
N ALA A 283 -4.75 17.07 -0.65
CA ALA A 283 -4.13 18.16 0.12
C ALA A 283 -5.05 19.36 0.37
N LEU A 284 -5.99 19.65 -0.53
CA LEU A 284 -6.74 20.92 -0.53
C LEU A 284 -8.26 20.78 -0.36
N ALA A 285 -8.85 19.62 -0.67
CA ALA A 285 -10.30 19.46 -0.76
C ALA A 285 -10.87 18.24 -0.04
N MET A 286 -10.09 17.15 0.09
CA MET A 286 -10.55 15.89 0.67
C MET A 286 -10.93 16.02 2.16
N ILE A 287 -10.15 16.79 2.91
CA ILE A 287 -10.28 16.88 4.37
C ILE A 287 -11.23 18.01 4.77
N ASN A 288 -12.23 17.67 5.60
CA ASN A 288 -13.01 18.67 6.33
C ASN A 288 -12.18 19.20 7.50
N LYS A 289 -11.62 20.40 7.35
CA LYS A 289 -10.78 21.06 8.38
C LYS A 289 -11.52 21.39 9.68
N SER A 290 -12.86 21.31 9.72
CA SER A 290 -13.62 21.45 10.97
C SER A 290 -13.48 20.22 11.89
N ASP A 291 -13.12 19.05 11.34
CA ASP A 291 -12.68 17.90 12.14
C ASP A 291 -11.21 18.10 12.55
N ARG A 292 -11.00 18.40 13.83
CA ARG A 292 -9.67 18.66 14.40
C ARG A 292 -8.70 17.48 14.25
N LEU A 293 -9.20 16.25 14.33
CA LEU A 293 -8.32 15.08 14.19
C LEU A 293 -7.85 14.96 12.74
N MET A 294 -8.76 15.15 11.78
CA MET A 294 -8.41 15.09 10.36
C MET A 294 -7.57 16.27 9.90
N HIS A 295 -7.80 17.47 10.45
CA HIS A 295 -6.94 18.62 10.22
C HIS A 295 -5.52 18.39 10.75
N ARG A 296 -5.38 17.77 11.92
CA ARG A 296 -4.07 17.35 12.44
C ARG A 296 -3.38 16.33 11.54
N ASN A 297 -4.12 15.37 10.98
CA ASN A 297 -3.57 14.44 9.99
C ASN A 297 -3.10 15.16 8.72
N LEU A 298 -3.83 16.19 8.27
CA LEU A 298 -3.41 17.03 7.15
C LEU A 298 -2.10 17.79 7.45
N ILE A 299 -1.94 18.30 8.67
CA ILE A 299 -0.68 18.93 9.10
C ILE A 299 0.49 17.94 9.03
N TYR A 300 0.31 16.73 9.58
CA TYR A 300 1.33 15.68 9.49
C TYR A 300 1.68 15.31 8.05
N PHE A 301 0.68 15.20 7.18
CA PHE A 301 0.89 15.00 5.75
C PHE A 301 1.79 16.08 5.15
N PHE A 302 1.53 17.37 5.42
CA PHE A 302 2.37 18.44 4.87
C PHE A 302 3.81 18.42 5.42
N GLN A 303 3.98 18.12 6.70
CA GLN A 303 5.31 17.98 7.31
C GLN A 303 6.11 16.84 6.64
N GLU A 304 5.49 15.68 6.45
CA GLU A 304 6.11 14.53 5.77
C GLU A 304 6.36 14.82 4.29
N PHE A 305 5.36 15.36 3.58
CA PHE A 305 5.46 15.71 2.17
C PHE A 305 6.62 16.67 1.89
N ILE A 306 6.75 17.76 2.66
CA ILE A 306 7.85 18.72 2.47
C ILE A 306 9.21 18.06 2.77
N SER A 307 9.27 17.24 3.83
CA SER A 307 10.51 16.56 4.24
C SER A 307 11.01 15.59 3.17
N VAL A 308 10.12 14.76 2.63
CA VAL A 308 10.42 13.79 1.58
C VAL A 308 10.74 14.50 0.26
N MET A 309 9.95 15.51 -0.10
CA MET A 309 10.14 16.20 -1.37
C MET A 309 11.45 17.01 -1.39
N ARG A 310 11.90 17.59 -0.27
CA ARG A 310 13.21 18.27 -0.19
C ARG A 310 14.35 17.38 -0.70
N VAL A 311 14.39 16.12 -0.28
CA VAL A 311 15.47 15.18 -0.66
C VAL A 311 15.42 14.87 -2.16
N THR A 312 14.23 14.91 -2.75
CA THR A 312 14.02 14.63 -4.19
C THR A 312 13.99 15.90 -5.06
N SER A 313 14.09 17.08 -4.46
CA SER A 313 14.05 18.40 -5.12
C SER A 313 15.25 18.73 -6.01
N SER A 314 16.22 17.82 -6.15
CA SER A 314 17.23 17.87 -7.23
C SER A 314 16.63 17.66 -8.63
N GLY A 315 15.32 17.38 -8.72
CA GLY A 315 14.57 17.24 -9.96
C GLY A 315 14.34 18.55 -10.75
N PRO A 316 13.59 18.49 -11.86
CA PRO A 316 13.36 19.64 -12.72
C PRO A 316 12.60 20.77 -12.00
N PRO A 317 12.80 22.05 -12.38
CA PRO A 317 12.15 23.20 -11.76
C PRO A 317 10.61 23.15 -11.71
N SER A 318 9.99 22.34 -12.57
CA SER A 318 8.54 22.08 -12.56
C SER A 318 8.07 21.39 -11.27
N THR A 319 8.89 20.53 -10.67
CA THR A 319 8.58 19.81 -9.42
C THR A 319 8.43 20.79 -8.26
N THR A 320 9.42 21.66 -8.07
CA THR A 320 9.39 22.71 -7.02
C THR A 320 8.21 23.66 -7.21
N ARG A 321 7.82 23.98 -8.45
CA ARG A 321 6.65 24.83 -8.73
C ARG A 321 5.35 24.18 -8.26
N VAL A 322 5.15 22.89 -8.53
CA VAL A 322 3.95 22.16 -8.10
C VAL A 322 3.86 22.11 -6.58
N ILE A 323 4.96 21.76 -5.91
CA ILE A 323 5.02 21.70 -4.44
C ILE A 323 4.72 23.07 -3.83
N ARG A 324 5.37 24.12 -4.34
CA ARG A 324 5.14 25.51 -3.91
C ARG A 324 3.67 25.88 -4.05
N ALA A 325 3.08 25.61 -5.20
CA ALA A 325 1.71 25.97 -5.46
C ALA A 325 0.72 25.28 -4.51
N ILE A 326 0.93 23.99 -4.22
CA ILE A 326 0.11 23.25 -3.24
C ILE A 326 0.28 23.83 -1.82
N VAL A 327 1.52 24.05 -1.37
CA VAL A 327 1.80 24.56 -0.01
C VAL A 327 1.24 25.96 0.19
N ARG A 328 1.41 26.86 -0.78
CA ARG A 328 0.82 28.21 -0.73
C ARG A 328 -0.70 28.16 -0.71
N ALA A 329 -1.32 27.35 -1.57
CA ALA A 329 -2.77 27.20 -1.61
C ALA A 329 -3.32 26.64 -0.28
N ALA A 330 -2.61 25.70 0.35
CA ALA A 330 -3.02 25.09 1.60
C ALA A 330 -2.93 26.06 2.79
N THR A 331 -1.91 26.92 2.82
CA THR A 331 -1.62 27.85 3.93
C THR A 331 -2.28 29.21 3.79
N ALA A 332 -2.86 29.54 2.63
CA ALA A 332 -3.48 30.85 2.37
C ALA A 332 -4.59 31.20 3.38
N ASP A 333 -5.40 30.21 3.76
CA ASP A 333 -6.55 30.35 4.67
C ASP A 333 -6.45 29.39 5.88
N ASP A 334 -5.23 28.98 6.26
CA ASP A 334 -4.99 27.99 7.32
C ASP A 334 -3.81 28.40 8.21
N ASP A 335 -4.07 29.32 9.14
CA ASP A 335 -3.05 29.84 10.06
C ASP A 335 -2.47 28.75 10.97
N GLU A 336 -3.27 27.74 11.34
CA GLU A 336 -2.83 26.62 12.17
C GLU A 336 -1.81 25.76 11.41
N LEU A 337 -2.11 25.39 10.16
CA LEU A 337 -1.15 24.69 9.29
C LEU A 337 0.12 25.52 9.08
N LYS A 338 -0.03 26.82 8.79
CA LYS A 338 1.12 27.72 8.57
C LYS A 338 2.01 27.80 9.81
N THR A 339 1.41 27.90 10.99
CA THR A 339 2.12 27.94 12.27
C THR A 339 2.82 26.61 12.54
N ALA A 340 2.12 25.48 12.39
CA ALA A 340 2.67 24.16 12.64
C ALA A 340 3.84 23.82 11.69
N LEU A 341 3.78 24.26 10.43
CA LEU A 341 4.88 24.13 9.48
C LEU A 341 6.10 24.97 9.89
N THR A 342 5.87 26.20 10.38
CA THR A 342 6.95 27.08 10.85
C THR A 342 7.59 26.55 12.14
N GLU A 343 6.79 26.02 13.07
CA GLU A 343 7.28 25.42 14.32
C GLU A 343 8.05 24.12 14.06
N PHE A 344 7.57 23.27 13.16
CA PHE A 344 8.26 22.03 12.77
C PHE A 344 9.72 22.30 12.37
N LEU A 345 9.97 23.34 11.57
CA LEU A 345 11.33 23.78 11.20
C LEU A 345 12.21 24.17 12.39
N SER A 346 11.61 24.72 13.45
CA SER A 346 12.35 25.17 14.64
C SER A 346 12.79 24.02 15.55
N THR A 347 12.17 22.85 15.40
CA THR A 347 12.44 21.66 16.23
C THR A 347 13.54 20.74 15.68
N LEU A 348 13.98 20.96 14.44
CA LEU A 348 15.03 20.18 13.79
C LEU A 348 16.43 20.64 14.23
N LEU A 349 17.38 19.70 14.32
CA LEU A 349 18.78 19.98 14.67
C LEU A 349 19.41 20.95 13.64
N GLU A 350 20.32 21.83 14.08
CA GLU A 350 20.87 22.94 13.27
C GLU A 350 21.42 22.48 11.90
N ASP A 351 22.12 21.35 11.85
CA ASP A 351 22.72 20.80 10.61
C ASP A 351 21.68 20.27 9.60
N GLU A 352 20.48 19.89 10.06
CA GLU A 352 19.38 19.40 9.22
C GLU A 352 18.33 20.48 8.92
N ALA A 353 18.24 21.48 9.78
CA ALA A 353 17.25 22.54 9.76
C ALA A 353 17.54 23.58 8.68
N GLU A 354 18.80 23.96 8.46
CA GLU A 354 19.15 25.06 7.54
C GLU A 354 18.76 24.77 6.07
N PRO A 355 19.01 23.57 5.51
CA PRO A 355 18.55 23.24 4.16
C PRO A 355 17.02 23.15 4.05
N LEU A 356 16.33 22.66 5.09
CA LEU A 356 14.86 22.61 5.09
C LEU A 356 14.24 24.00 5.22
N ARG A 357 14.83 24.86 6.05
CA ARG A 357 14.41 26.24 6.27
C ARG A 357 14.51 27.04 4.98
N SER A 358 15.65 26.99 4.29
CA SER A 358 15.81 27.66 2.98
C SER A 358 14.82 27.12 1.94
N TYR A 359 14.59 25.81 1.91
CA TYR A 359 13.60 25.21 1.00
C TYR A 359 12.17 25.67 1.33
N MET A 360 11.80 25.73 2.61
CA MET A 360 10.47 26.18 3.02
C MET A 360 10.26 27.68 2.83
N GLU A 361 11.25 28.52 3.08
CA GLU A 361 11.20 29.95 2.71
C GLU A 361 10.91 30.11 1.23
N GLN A 362 11.56 29.34 0.36
CA GLN A 362 11.26 29.33 -1.07
C GLN A 362 9.86 28.81 -1.41
N LEU A 363 9.20 28.03 -0.55
CA LEU A 363 7.84 27.55 -0.79
C LEU A 363 6.80 28.57 -0.30
N LEU A 364 7.10 29.32 0.76
CA LEU A 364 6.16 30.22 1.45
C LEU A 364 6.25 31.69 1.00
N ASP A 365 7.44 32.18 0.60
CA ASP A 365 7.56 33.34 -0.30
C ASP A 365 6.84 33.02 -1.60
#